data_AF-U6D6B8-F1
#
_entry.id   AF-U6D6B8-F1
#
_cell.length_a   1.000
_cell.length_b   1.000
_cell.length_c   1.000
_cell.angle_alpha   90.00
_cell.angle_beta   90.00
_cell.angle_gamma   90.00
#
_symmetry.space_group_name_H-M   'P 1'
#
loop_
_entity.id
_entity.type
_entity.pdbx_description
1 polymer ?
#
loop_
_entity_poly.entity_id
_entity_poly.type
_entity_poly.pdbx_seq_one_letter_code
_entity_poly.pdbx_strand_id
1 'polypeptide(L)'
;ETAAGALRNLSACGGFEVCDDMVTKDIMTPLVALLKECSAGLDSNEMSPQEKKDQNRNSIENIANEAMNVLWNICECSSRAVSIFNKEGCLEIVLKFLSRFPTNVDLAISVAYCLQTVTEDNPELLKSFSDPGLHVLESAMLSPVSSMEYILLKTLVAGTIWNLKDIIPSKSQAEIINAILKVLSDVLDLDAGETVIRMQEAEKQRLEAAAETEDVLESASRDALIEDDEMEEIPHKRKVRRKTFVSDLLPSTDRELRETIALLTAQQTALEIIVNMCCTEDPSDDEWEELSSSDESDAFMENSFSECGGQLLSPLCLSHEVHTAFTNYLIPKKIFEKTAFPNSTAVDICSRSPTWKSLIR
;
A
#
# COMPACT_ATOMS: atom_id res chain seq x y z
N GLU A 1 9.37 -13.87 14.88
CA GLU A 1 8.05 -13.27 14.56
C GLU A 1 7.52 -12.40 15.69
N THR A 2 7.16 -12.95 16.86
CA THR A 2 6.54 -12.19 17.97
C THR A 2 7.30 -10.94 18.41
N ALA A 3 8.63 -11.00 18.51
CA ALA A 3 9.44 -9.84 18.88
C ALA A 3 9.41 -8.73 17.81
N ALA A 4 9.47 -9.10 16.53
CA ALA A 4 9.35 -8.15 15.42
C ALA A 4 7.96 -7.52 15.39
N GLY A 5 6.90 -8.32 15.59
CA GLY A 5 5.53 -7.79 15.69
C GLY A 5 5.31 -6.85 16.88
N ALA A 6 5.94 -7.12 18.03
CA ALA A 6 5.90 -6.20 19.16
C ALA A 6 6.60 -4.87 18.85
N LEU A 7 7.76 -4.91 18.17
CA LEU A 7 8.47 -3.71 17.71
C LEU A 7 7.65 -2.93 16.67
N ARG A 8 6.99 -3.62 15.75
CA ARG A 8 6.11 -2.99 14.75
C ARG A 8 4.97 -2.23 15.40
N ASN A 9 4.32 -2.82 16.39
CA ASN A 9 3.26 -2.14 17.13
C ASN A 9 3.80 -0.94 17.94
N LEU A 10 5.00 -1.07 18.50
CA LEU A 10 5.64 0.02 19.24
C LEU A 10 5.96 1.21 18.33
N SER A 11 6.57 0.96 17.16
CA SER A 11 6.89 2.04 16.21
C SER A 11 5.65 2.65 15.58
N ALA A 12 4.64 1.84 15.24
CA ALA A 12 3.39 2.35 14.64
C ALA A 12 2.57 3.21 15.61
N CYS A 13 2.46 2.82 16.88
CA CYS A 13 1.66 3.55 17.87
C CYS A 13 2.43 4.68 18.57
N GLY A 14 3.76 4.58 18.60
CA GLY A 14 4.62 5.50 19.33
C GLY A 14 4.93 6.80 18.60
N GLY A 15 4.71 6.85 17.29
CA GLY A 15 4.97 8.03 16.46
C GLY A 15 6.45 8.45 16.46
N PHE A 16 6.68 9.71 16.11
CA PHE A 16 8.03 10.27 15.89
C PHE A 16 8.98 10.07 17.09
N GLU A 17 8.51 10.36 18.31
CA GLU A 17 9.34 10.31 19.52
C GLU A 17 9.88 8.90 19.81
N VAL A 18 9.01 7.89 19.67
CA VAL A 18 9.39 6.50 19.94
C VAL A 18 10.30 5.98 18.83
N CYS A 19 10.00 6.26 17.56
CA CYS A 19 10.86 5.87 16.45
C CYS A 19 12.27 6.48 16.56
N ASP A 20 12.38 7.76 16.89
CA ASP A 20 13.69 8.42 17.05
C ASP A 20 14.49 7.86 18.24
N ASP A 21 13.81 7.58 19.36
CA ASP A 21 14.43 6.93 20.52
C ASP A 21 14.92 5.50 20.19
N MET A 22 14.15 4.75 19.39
CA MET A 22 14.55 3.42 18.90
C MET A 22 15.83 3.51 18.04
N VAL A 23 15.91 4.49 17.13
CA VAL A 23 17.13 4.73 16.32
C VAL A 23 18.32 5.12 17.18
N THR A 24 18.11 5.97 18.18
CA THR A 24 19.15 6.37 19.13
C THR A 24 19.67 5.18 19.94
N LYS A 25 18.80 4.21 20.24
CA LYS A 25 19.12 2.94 20.90
C LYS A 25 19.61 1.84 19.94
N ASP A 26 19.98 2.20 18.71
CA ASP A 26 20.59 1.31 17.72
C ASP A 26 19.68 0.16 17.27
N ILE A 27 18.38 0.40 17.09
CA ILE A 27 17.46 -0.61 16.53
C ILE A 27 17.81 -1.01 15.09
N MET A 28 18.44 -0.12 14.33
CA MET A 28 18.74 -0.35 12.91
C MET A 28 19.73 -1.50 12.72
N THR A 29 20.74 -1.64 13.58
CA THR A 29 21.73 -2.72 13.50
C THR A 29 21.10 -4.13 13.55
N PRO A 30 20.32 -4.50 14.59
CA PRO A 30 19.64 -5.81 14.62
C PRO A 30 18.54 -5.93 13.57
N LEU A 31 17.88 -4.83 13.17
CA LEU A 31 16.87 -4.86 12.12
C LEU A 31 17.46 -5.21 10.76
N VAL A 32 18.56 -4.56 10.37
CA VAL A 32 19.27 -4.84 9.12
C VAL A 32 19.82 -6.27 9.11
N ALA A 33 20.37 -6.74 10.24
CA ALA A 33 20.82 -8.12 10.38
C ALA A 33 19.68 -9.12 10.15
N LEU A 34 18.50 -8.87 10.73
CA LEU A 34 17.31 -9.70 10.55
C LEU A 34 16.83 -9.73 9.09
N LEU A 35 16.80 -8.57 8.41
CA LEU A 35 16.40 -8.48 7.00
C LEU A 35 17.38 -9.25 6.10
N LYS A 36 18.69 -9.16 6.38
CA LYS A 36 19.73 -9.95 5.69
C LYS A 36 19.52 -11.45 5.89
N GLU A 37 19.19 -11.89 7.10
CA GLU A 37 18.89 -13.29 7.42
C GLU A 37 17.64 -13.79 6.69
N CYS A 38 16.54 -13.03 6.73
CA CYS A 38 15.32 -13.34 5.99
C CYS A 38 15.58 -13.45 4.49
N SER A 39 16.35 -12.51 3.93
CA SER A 39 16.74 -12.52 2.51
C SER A 39 17.49 -13.79 2.11
N ALA A 40 18.45 -14.25 2.92
CA ALA A 40 19.18 -15.50 2.67
C ALA A 40 18.29 -16.74 2.84
N GLY A 41 17.32 -16.68 3.77
CA GLY A 41 16.33 -17.72 3.98
C GLY A 41 15.39 -17.91 2.78
N LEU A 42 15.06 -16.83 2.06
CA LEU A 42 14.26 -16.91 0.83
C LEU A 42 14.99 -17.70 -0.28
N ASP A 43 16.27 -17.44 -0.52
CA ASP A 43 17.06 -18.15 -1.55
C ASP A 43 17.15 -19.65 -1.25
N SER A 44 17.36 -19.99 0.03
CA SER A 44 17.51 -21.37 0.49
C SER A 44 16.22 -22.18 0.31
N ASN A 45 15.06 -21.53 0.38
CA ASN A 45 13.76 -22.16 0.18
C ASN A 45 13.41 -22.40 -1.31
N GLU A 46 14.03 -21.68 -2.24
CA GLU A 46 13.83 -21.92 -3.68
C GLU A 46 14.45 -23.25 -4.12
N MET A 47 15.54 -23.69 -3.46
CA MET A 47 16.31 -24.88 -3.83
C MET A 47 15.89 -26.21 -3.16
N SER A 48 14.85 -26.24 -2.31
CA SER A 48 14.49 -27.44 -1.50
C SER A 48 13.16 -28.15 -1.88
N PRO A 49 13.00 -29.48 -1.58
CA PRO A 49 11.79 -30.27 -1.88
C PRO A 49 10.54 -29.89 -1.07
N GLN A 50 9.36 -30.22 -1.61
CA GLN A 50 8.09 -29.50 -1.46
C GLN A 50 7.32 -29.59 -0.11
N GLU A 51 7.46 -30.64 0.70
CA GLU A 51 6.47 -30.90 1.77
C GLU A 51 6.75 -30.23 3.13
N LYS A 52 8.01 -29.86 3.43
CA LYS A 52 8.37 -29.02 4.59
C LYS A 52 8.47 -27.52 4.23
N LYS A 53 8.15 -27.19 2.98
CA LYS A 53 8.44 -25.91 2.31
C LYS A 53 7.48 -24.80 2.73
N ASP A 54 6.19 -25.11 2.87
CA ASP A 54 5.16 -24.08 3.01
C ASP A 54 5.13 -23.43 4.40
N GLN A 55 5.29 -24.21 5.48
CA GLN A 55 5.27 -23.65 6.84
C GLN A 55 6.51 -22.79 7.14
N ASN A 56 7.69 -23.22 6.73
CA ASN A 56 8.93 -22.48 7.00
C ASN A 56 9.08 -21.25 6.10
N ARG A 57 8.65 -21.34 4.83
CA ARG A 57 8.61 -20.19 3.92
C ARG A 57 7.66 -19.11 4.42
N ASN A 58 6.45 -19.49 4.83
CA ASN A 58 5.48 -18.55 5.37
C ASN A 58 5.99 -17.88 6.65
N SER A 59 6.68 -18.63 7.52
CA SER A 59 7.30 -18.06 8.74
C SER A 59 8.37 -17.00 8.42
N ILE A 60 9.28 -17.27 7.48
CA ILE A 60 10.32 -16.31 7.09
C ILE A 60 9.71 -15.07 6.45
N GLU A 61 8.74 -15.24 5.55
CA GLU A 61 8.06 -14.13 4.89
C GLU A 61 7.23 -13.29 5.89
N ASN A 62 6.60 -13.91 6.90
CA ASN A 62 5.91 -13.19 7.98
C ASN A 62 6.89 -12.38 8.83
N ILE A 63 8.04 -12.95 9.19
CA ILE A 63 9.09 -12.22 9.92
C ILE A 63 9.61 -11.05 9.09
N ALA A 64 9.85 -11.26 7.80
CA ALA A 64 10.25 -10.21 6.88
C ALA A 64 9.19 -9.11 6.80
N ASN A 65 7.91 -9.47 6.77
CA ASN A 65 6.80 -8.52 6.74
C ASN A 65 6.78 -7.63 7.98
N GLU A 66 6.88 -8.21 9.18
CA GLU A 66 6.95 -7.43 10.43
C GLU A 66 8.21 -6.56 10.49
N ALA A 67 9.37 -7.07 10.06
CA ALA A 67 10.61 -6.30 10.02
C ALA A 67 10.56 -5.15 9.00
N MET A 68 9.95 -5.37 7.83
CA MET A 68 9.75 -4.32 6.82
C MET A 68 8.85 -3.21 7.33
N ASN A 69 7.78 -3.53 8.06
CA ASN A 69 6.93 -2.52 8.68
C ASN A 69 7.66 -1.73 9.78
N VAL A 70 8.53 -2.38 10.57
CA VAL A 70 9.40 -1.64 11.52
C VAL A 70 10.33 -0.70 10.78
N LEU A 71 10.97 -1.16 9.70
CA LEU A 71 11.89 -0.35 8.89
C LEU A 71 11.19 0.87 8.30
N TRP A 72 10.01 0.65 7.71
CA TRP A 72 9.19 1.72 7.14
C TRP A 72 8.85 2.78 8.19
N ASN A 73 8.21 2.40 9.31
CA ASN A 73 7.80 3.34 10.36
C ASN A 73 8.98 4.17 10.90
N ILE A 74 10.16 3.56 11.01
CA ILE A 74 11.35 4.23 11.53
C ILE A 74 11.96 5.18 10.48
N CYS A 75 12.00 4.78 9.21
CA CYS A 75 12.48 5.64 8.11
C CYS A 75 11.56 6.85 7.89
N GLU A 76 10.24 6.68 8.04
CA GLU A 76 9.27 7.78 7.97
C GLU A 76 9.49 8.81 9.09
N CYS A 77 9.92 8.35 10.26
CA CYS A 77 10.11 9.20 11.43
C CYS A 77 11.55 9.70 11.62
N SER A 78 12.55 9.25 10.86
CA SER A 78 13.95 9.57 11.17
C SER A 78 14.85 9.61 9.95
N SER A 79 15.34 10.82 9.62
CA SER A 79 16.37 11.01 8.58
C SER A 79 17.68 10.28 8.89
N ARG A 80 17.99 10.06 10.18
CA ARG A 80 19.11 9.22 10.60
C ARG A 80 18.91 7.76 10.18
N ALA A 81 17.69 7.24 10.31
CA ALA A 81 17.39 5.89 9.83
C ALA A 81 17.50 5.77 8.31
N VAL A 82 17.03 6.76 7.56
CA VAL A 82 17.21 6.84 6.10
C VAL A 82 18.70 6.85 5.72
N SER A 83 19.54 7.61 6.44
CA SER A 83 21.00 7.57 6.21
C SER A 83 21.61 6.20 6.49
N ILE A 84 21.14 5.49 7.53
CA ILE A 84 21.60 4.13 7.84
C ILE A 84 21.13 3.15 6.76
N PHE A 85 19.89 3.27 6.28
CA PHE A 85 19.35 2.48 5.18
C PHE A 85 20.24 2.55 3.93
N ASN A 86 20.65 3.77 3.54
CA ASN A 86 21.55 3.99 2.41
C ASN A 86 22.91 3.30 2.63
N LYS A 87 23.53 3.54 3.79
CA LYS A 87 24.88 3.02 4.12
C LYS A 87 24.94 1.50 4.21
N GLU A 88 23.88 0.87 4.71
CA GLU A 88 23.81 -0.58 4.90
C GLU A 88 23.43 -1.35 3.62
N GLY A 89 23.14 -0.64 2.53
CA GLY A 89 22.73 -1.25 1.26
C GLY A 89 21.37 -1.93 1.33
N CYS A 90 20.45 -1.40 2.15
CA CYS A 90 19.14 -2.03 2.36
C CYS A 90 18.30 -2.12 1.08
N LEU A 91 18.53 -1.25 0.10
CA LEU A 91 17.79 -1.20 -1.17
C LEU A 91 17.73 -2.56 -1.88
N GLU A 92 18.85 -3.29 -1.97
CA GLU A 92 18.90 -4.58 -2.65
C GLU A 92 17.99 -5.62 -1.99
N ILE A 93 17.99 -5.65 -0.66
CA ILE A 93 17.15 -6.56 0.14
C ILE A 93 15.67 -6.22 -0.04
N VAL A 94 15.36 -4.92 0.00
CA VAL A 94 14.00 -4.41 -0.16
C VAL A 94 13.44 -4.72 -1.55
N LEU A 95 14.21 -4.48 -2.61
CA LEU A 95 13.81 -4.84 -3.98
C LEU A 95 13.65 -6.35 -4.17
N LYS A 96 14.48 -7.16 -3.50
CA LYS A 96 14.31 -8.61 -3.51
C LYS A 96 13.00 -9.03 -2.85
N PHE A 97 12.61 -8.41 -1.74
CA PHE A 97 11.30 -8.67 -1.13
C PHE A 97 10.14 -8.19 -2.01
N LEU A 98 10.28 -7.05 -2.69
CA LEU A 98 9.28 -6.59 -3.67
C LEU A 98 9.05 -7.64 -4.78
N SER A 99 10.10 -8.32 -5.24
CA SER A 99 9.99 -9.34 -6.28
C SER A 99 9.09 -10.54 -5.91
N ARG A 100 8.69 -10.66 -4.64
CA ARG A 100 7.77 -11.68 -4.10
C ARG A 100 6.29 -11.33 -4.28
N PHE A 101 5.96 -10.19 -4.86
CA PHE A 101 4.59 -9.76 -5.10
C PHE A 101 3.65 -10.84 -5.70
N PRO A 102 4.07 -11.75 -6.62
CA PRO A 102 3.17 -12.76 -7.17
C PRO A 102 2.69 -13.79 -6.14
N THR A 103 3.46 -14.00 -5.07
CA THR A 103 3.17 -15.01 -4.04
C THR A 103 2.85 -14.42 -2.67
N ASN A 104 3.28 -13.19 -2.41
CA ASN A 104 3.08 -12.52 -1.13
C ASN A 104 2.89 -11.01 -1.35
N VAL A 105 1.64 -10.61 -1.54
CA VAL A 105 1.27 -9.21 -1.79
C VAL A 105 1.39 -8.35 -0.53
N ASP A 106 1.11 -8.90 0.66
CA ASP A 106 1.20 -8.17 1.94
C ASP A 106 2.64 -7.68 2.21
N LEU A 107 3.63 -8.56 2.01
CA LEU A 107 5.05 -8.19 2.09
C LEU A 107 5.41 -7.16 1.02
N ALA A 108 4.93 -7.34 -0.21
CA ALA A 108 5.21 -6.40 -1.30
C ALA A 108 4.63 -5.01 -1.05
N ILE A 109 3.43 -4.91 -0.46
CA ILE A 109 2.81 -3.64 -0.05
C ILE A 109 3.65 -2.96 1.04
N SER A 110 4.03 -3.70 2.09
CA SER A 110 4.89 -3.18 3.17
C SER A 110 6.23 -2.66 2.63
N VAL A 111 6.79 -3.37 1.65
CA VAL A 111 7.99 -2.96 0.93
C VAL A 111 7.75 -1.70 0.09
N ALA A 112 6.64 -1.61 -0.63
CA ALA A 112 6.33 -0.48 -1.49
C ALA A 112 6.09 0.81 -0.68
N TYR A 113 5.45 0.73 0.49
CA TYR A 113 5.38 1.85 1.43
C TYR A 113 6.78 2.31 1.85
N CYS A 114 7.62 1.38 2.29
CA CYS A 114 9.00 1.70 2.68
C CYS A 114 9.75 2.38 1.54
N LEU A 115 9.66 1.86 0.31
CA LEU A 115 10.31 2.41 -0.88
C LEU A 115 9.84 3.82 -1.20
N GLN A 116 8.54 4.07 -1.15
CA GLN A 116 7.99 5.40 -1.40
C GLN A 116 8.57 6.41 -0.39
N THR A 117 8.60 6.07 0.89
CA THR A 117 9.18 6.90 1.95
C THR A 117 10.69 7.14 1.76
N VAL A 118 11.49 6.08 1.56
CA VAL A 118 12.95 6.26 1.51
C VAL A 118 13.45 6.89 0.21
N THR A 119 12.62 6.91 -0.84
CA THR A 119 12.95 7.56 -2.13
C THR A 119 12.55 9.03 -2.18
N GLU A 120 11.67 9.48 -1.30
CA GLU A 120 11.30 10.89 -1.16
C GLU A 120 12.52 11.70 -0.70
N ASP A 121 12.86 12.75 -1.45
CA ASP A 121 13.98 13.67 -1.18
C ASP A 121 15.35 13.03 -0.88
N ASN A 122 15.63 11.87 -1.49
CA ASN A 122 16.83 11.08 -1.20
C ASN A 122 17.72 10.83 -2.44
N PRO A 123 18.41 11.86 -2.97
CA PRO A 123 19.21 11.75 -4.20
C PRO A 123 20.40 10.78 -4.09
N GLU A 124 20.85 10.46 -2.87
CA GLU A 124 21.86 9.42 -2.63
C GLU A 124 21.31 8.03 -2.98
N LEU A 125 20.09 7.73 -2.52
CA LEU A 125 19.44 6.46 -2.79
C LEU A 125 19.03 6.34 -4.26
N LEU A 126 18.47 7.39 -4.87
CA LEU A 126 18.00 7.33 -6.26
C LEU A 126 19.12 6.88 -7.21
N LYS A 127 20.34 7.38 -7.03
CA LYS A 127 21.51 7.00 -7.84
C LYS A 127 21.98 5.55 -7.64
N SER A 128 21.50 4.88 -6.58
CA SER A 128 21.85 3.50 -6.26
C SER A 128 20.94 2.48 -6.95
N PHE A 129 19.87 2.92 -7.63
CA PHE A 129 19.02 2.02 -8.41
C PHE A 129 19.76 1.49 -9.64
N SER A 130 19.68 0.18 -9.83
CA SER A 130 20.22 -0.53 -11.00
C SER A 130 19.11 -0.92 -11.97
N ASP A 131 19.45 -1.22 -13.22
CA ASP A 131 18.47 -1.67 -14.23
C ASP A 131 17.61 -2.86 -13.75
N PRO A 132 18.16 -3.91 -13.08
CA PRO A 132 17.33 -4.96 -12.50
C PRO A 132 16.36 -4.45 -11.44
N GLY A 133 16.78 -3.49 -10.61
CA GLY A 133 15.92 -2.87 -9.61
C GLY A 133 14.75 -2.11 -10.22
N LEU A 134 15.02 -1.33 -11.28
CA LEU A 134 14.00 -0.63 -12.05
C LEU A 134 13.02 -1.60 -12.72
N HIS A 135 13.51 -2.71 -13.25
CA HIS A 135 12.67 -3.75 -13.86
C HIS A 135 11.73 -4.42 -12.83
N VAL A 136 12.15 -4.60 -11.57
CA VAL A 136 11.27 -5.12 -10.51
C VAL A 136 10.12 -4.15 -10.22
N LEU A 137 10.40 -2.84 -10.15
CA LEU A 137 9.37 -1.81 -9.99
C LEU A 137 8.39 -1.83 -11.18
N GLU A 138 8.91 -1.83 -12.40
CA GLU A 138 8.09 -1.90 -13.62
C GLU A 138 7.19 -3.15 -13.62
N SER A 139 7.75 -4.32 -13.28
CA SER A 139 7.01 -5.59 -13.23
C SER A 139 5.88 -5.56 -12.19
N ALA A 140 6.10 -4.96 -11.03
CA ALA A 140 5.07 -4.82 -10.00
C ALA A 140 3.96 -3.84 -10.43
N MET A 141 4.33 -2.68 -10.99
CA MET A 141 3.39 -1.67 -11.48
C MET A 141 2.50 -2.19 -12.62
N LEU A 142 3.09 -2.97 -13.54
CA LEU A 142 2.41 -3.50 -14.72
C LEU A 142 1.79 -4.90 -14.50
N SER A 143 1.73 -5.38 -13.26
CA SER A 143 1.08 -6.65 -12.92
C SER A 143 -0.36 -6.69 -13.49
N PRO A 144 -0.81 -7.81 -14.11
CA PRO A 144 -2.15 -7.90 -14.67
C PRO A 144 -3.24 -8.10 -13.59
N VAL A 145 -2.86 -8.38 -12.34
CA VAL A 145 -3.79 -8.65 -11.24
C VAL A 145 -4.52 -7.36 -10.82
N SER A 146 -5.83 -7.45 -10.56
CA SER A 146 -6.70 -6.29 -10.32
C SER A 146 -7.46 -6.34 -8.99
N SER A 147 -6.99 -7.12 -8.00
CA SER A 147 -7.51 -6.99 -6.63
C SER A 147 -7.13 -5.62 -6.04
N MET A 148 -7.82 -5.18 -4.99
CA MET A 148 -7.59 -3.87 -4.38
C MET A 148 -6.22 -3.80 -3.71
N GLU A 149 -5.74 -4.92 -3.14
CA GLU A 149 -4.36 -5.04 -2.64
C GLU A 149 -3.33 -4.80 -3.76
N TYR A 150 -3.56 -5.35 -4.95
CA TYR A 150 -2.68 -5.10 -6.10
C TYR A 150 -2.82 -3.68 -6.65
N ILE A 151 -4.01 -3.09 -6.59
CA ILE A 151 -4.22 -1.68 -6.95
C ILE A 151 -3.42 -0.77 -6.02
N LEU A 152 -3.45 -1.03 -4.70
CA LEU A 152 -2.60 -0.34 -3.73
C LEU A 152 -1.12 -0.53 -4.04
N LEU A 153 -0.66 -1.77 -4.25
CA LEU A 153 0.73 -2.07 -4.59
C LEU A 153 1.20 -1.26 -5.81
N LYS A 154 0.42 -1.28 -6.90
CA LYS A 154 0.76 -0.55 -8.13
C LYS A 154 0.81 0.96 -7.89
N THR A 155 -0.07 1.49 -7.05
CA THR A 155 -0.12 2.91 -6.71
C THR A 155 1.13 3.34 -5.94
N LEU A 156 1.52 2.57 -4.91
CA LEU A 156 2.73 2.82 -4.13
C LEU A 156 4.00 2.73 -5.00
N VAL A 157 4.06 1.72 -5.87
CA VAL A 157 5.18 1.55 -6.81
C VAL A 157 5.20 2.70 -7.84
N ALA A 158 4.04 3.16 -8.32
CA ALA A 158 3.95 4.32 -9.20
C ALA A 158 4.47 5.59 -8.51
N GLY A 159 4.20 5.78 -7.21
CA GLY A 159 4.77 6.85 -6.40
C GLY A 159 6.30 6.74 -6.27
N THR A 160 6.82 5.52 -6.04
CA THR A 160 8.27 5.28 -6.03
C THR A 160 8.92 5.62 -7.38
N ILE A 161 8.31 5.21 -8.50
CA ILE A 161 8.82 5.51 -9.84
C ILE A 161 8.74 7.01 -10.13
N TRP A 162 7.71 7.71 -9.64
CA TRP A 162 7.63 9.17 -9.72
C TRP A 162 8.79 9.85 -9.00
N ASN A 163 9.17 9.38 -7.80
CA ASN A 163 10.34 9.89 -7.09
C ASN A 163 11.65 9.65 -7.88
N LEU A 164 11.69 8.62 -8.74
CA LEU A 164 12.83 8.28 -9.61
C LEU A 164 12.78 9.00 -10.98
N LYS A 165 11.81 9.87 -11.25
CA LYS A 165 11.62 10.50 -12.59
C LYS A 165 12.88 11.19 -13.14
N ASP A 166 13.69 11.77 -12.26
CA ASP A 166 14.87 12.55 -12.63
C ASP A 166 16.09 11.69 -13.00
N ILE A 167 16.10 10.42 -12.60
CA ILE A 167 17.14 9.45 -13.00
C ILE A 167 16.75 8.62 -14.23
N ILE A 168 15.45 8.64 -14.60
CA ILE A 168 14.93 7.91 -15.75
C ILE A 168 15.40 8.59 -17.05
N PRO A 169 15.86 7.83 -18.07
CA PRO A 169 16.26 8.39 -19.35
C PRO A 169 15.13 9.22 -20.00
N SER A 170 15.45 10.42 -20.48
CA SER A 170 14.49 11.35 -21.10
C SER A 170 13.64 10.74 -22.22
N LYS A 171 14.21 9.81 -23.00
CA LYS A 171 13.50 9.07 -24.07
C LYS A 171 12.31 8.23 -23.57
N SER A 172 12.30 7.85 -22.30
CA SER A 172 11.28 6.98 -21.68
C SER A 172 10.42 7.73 -20.65
N GLN A 173 10.76 8.98 -20.31
CA GLN A 173 10.02 9.75 -19.31
C GLN A 173 8.54 9.92 -19.67
N ALA A 174 8.23 10.30 -20.91
CA ALA A 174 6.82 10.48 -21.33
C ALA A 174 6.01 9.19 -21.21
N GLU A 175 6.59 8.05 -21.58
CA GLU A 175 5.94 6.73 -21.48
C GLU A 175 5.70 6.35 -20.02
N ILE A 176 6.70 6.53 -19.15
CA ILE A 176 6.60 6.23 -17.72
C ILE A 176 5.59 7.15 -17.03
N ILE A 177 5.59 8.44 -17.33
CA ILE A 177 4.61 9.40 -16.81
C ILE A 177 3.19 9.00 -17.21
N ASN A 178 2.99 8.60 -18.48
CA ASN A 178 1.69 8.09 -18.92
C ASN A 178 1.30 6.80 -18.19
N ALA A 179 2.24 5.87 -17.97
CA ALA A 179 1.98 4.64 -17.25
C ALA A 179 1.59 4.88 -15.78
N ILE A 180 2.30 5.78 -15.08
CA ILE A 180 1.97 6.23 -13.73
C ILE A 180 0.56 6.82 -13.73
N LEU A 181 0.29 7.79 -14.59
CA LEU A 181 -1.00 8.49 -14.60
C LEU A 181 -2.16 7.59 -15.00
N LYS A 182 -1.92 6.56 -15.81
CA LYS A 182 -2.89 5.51 -16.08
C LYS A 182 -3.24 4.74 -14.79
N VAL A 183 -2.25 4.34 -13.99
CA VAL A 183 -2.50 3.66 -12.70
C VAL A 183 -3.31 4.56 -11.78
N LEU A 184 -2.93 5.83 -11.62
CA LEU A 184 -3.66 6.77 -10.76
C LEU A 184 -5.08 7.01 -11.28
N SER A 185 -5.24 7.13 -12.59
CA SER A 185 -6.52 7.23 -13.29
C SER A 185 -7.43 6.03 -13.01
N ASP A 186 -6.91 4.81 -13.11
CA ASP A 186 -7.65 3.57 -12.90
C ASP A 186 -8.10 3.44 -11.42
N VAL A 187 -7.24 3.86 -10.48
CA VAL A 187 -7.56 3.90 -9.04
C VAL A 187 -8.70 4.88 -8.75
N LEU A 188 -8.65 6.07 -9.37
CA LEU A 188 -9.66 7.11 -9.20
C LEU A 188 -10.99 6.75 -9.89
N ASP A 189 -11.01 5.87 -10.88
CA ASP A 189 -12.28 5.42 -11.49
C ASP A 189 -13.12 4.51 -10.59
N LEU A 190 -12.50 3.90 -9.55
CA LEU A 190 -13.20 2.96 -8.68
C LEU A 190 -14.13 3.67 -7.69
N ASP A 191 -15.41 3.31 -7.68
CA ASP A 191 -16.35 3.81 -6.68
C ASP A 191 -16.10 3.13 -5.32
N ALA A 192 -15.62 3.90 -4.36
CA ALA A 192 -15.33 3.41 -3.01
C ALA A 192 -16.62 3.05 -2.24
N GLY A 193 -17.71 3.80 -2.43
CA GLY A 193 -18.98 3.54 -1.77
C GLY A 193 -19.61 2.25 -2.27
N GLU A 194 -19.63 2.03 -3.58
CA GLU A 194 -20.08 0.76 -4.18
C GLU A 194 -19.18 -0.40 -3.76
N THR A 195 -17.87 -0.19 -3.68
CA THR A 195 -16.93 -1.22 -3.22
C THR A 195 -17.20 -1.61 -1.77
N VAL A 196 -17.42 -0.65 -0.87
CA VAL A 196 -17.79 -0.92 0.53
C VAL A 196 -19.06 -1.78 0.61
N ILE A 197 -20.11 -1.40 -0.13
CA ILE A 197 -21.39 -2.14 -0.14
C ILE A 197 -21.16 -3.58 -0.63
N ARG A 198 -20.46 -3.74 -1.76
CA ARG A 198 -20.17 -5.05 -2.35
C ARG A 198 -19.33 -5.93 -1.43
N MET A 199 -18.29 -5.37 -0.82
CA MET A 199 -17.37 -6.13 0.03
C MET A 199 -18.05 -6.55 1.34
N GLN A 200 -18.88 -5.69 1.93
CA GLN A 200 -19.65 -6.06 3.11
C GLN A 200 -20.67 -7.17 2.82
N GLU A 201 -21.36 -7.11 1.68
CA GLU A 201 -22.29 -8.17 1.28
C GLU A 201 -21.55 -9.49 1.02
N ALA A 202 -20.37 -9.43 0.40
CA ALA A 202 -19.50 -10.61 0.21
C ALA A 202 -19.03 -11.21 1.55
N GLU A 203 -18.66 -10.38 2.53
CA GLU A 203 -18.31 -10.86 3.88
C GLU A 203 -19.49 -11.56 4.54
N LYS A 204 -20.68 -10.95 4.47
CA LYS A 204 -21.91 -11.52 5.03
C LYS A 204 -22.24 -12.88 4.41
N GLN A 205 -22.21 -12.99 3.08
CA GLN A 205 -22.44 -14.25 2.38
C GLN A 205 -21.41 -15.32 2.75
N ARG A 206 -20.14 -14.94 2.91
CA ARG A 206 -19.07 -15.85 3.34
C ARG A 206 -19.32 -16.36 4.76
N LEU A 207 -19.75 -15.49 5.68
CA LEU A 207 -20.05 -15.87 7.07
C LEU A 207 -21.30 -16.77 7.15
N GLU A 208 -22.34 -16.49 6.37
CA GLU A 208 -23.54 -17.33 6.28
C GLU A 208 -23.19 -18.73 5.74
N ALA A 209 -22.42 -18.82 4.65
CA ALA A 209 -21.98 -20.09 4.09
C ALA A 209 -21.09 -20.90 5.06
N ALA A 210 -20.26 -20.23 5.86
CA ALA A 210 -19.44 -20.89 6.88
C ALA A 210 -20.32 -21.46 8.01
N ALA A 211 -21.34 -20.73 8.46
CA ALA A 211 -22.28 -21.19 9.48
C ALA A 211 -23.10 -22.40 9.01
N GLU A 212 -23.59 -22.38 7.77
CA GLU A 212 -24.31 -23.53 7.18
C GLU A 212 -23.43 -24.78 7.09
N THR A 213 -22.14 -24.60 6.79
CA THR A 213 -21.18 -25.72 6.73
C THR A 213 -20.92 -26.31 8.13
N GLU A 214 -20.82 -25.48 9.17
CA GLU A 214 -20.69 -25.93 10.56
C GLU A 214 -21.93 -26.71 11.03
N ASP A 215 -23.14 -26.24 10.72
CA ASP A 215 -24.40 -26.91 11.07
C ASP A 215 -24.54 -28.29 10.39
N VAL A 216 -24.09 -28.43 9.14
CA VAL A 216 -24.04 -29.71 8.42
C VAL A 216 -23.01 -30.67 9.03
N LEU A 217 -21.84 -30.17 9.48
CA LEU A 217 -20.83 -30.99 10.15
C LEU A 217 -21.28 -31.43 11.54
N GLU A 218 -21.97 -30.57 12.30
CA GLU A 218 -22.52 -30.91 13.62
C GLU A 218 -23.67 -31.92 13.52
N SER A 219 -24.53 -31.80 12.51
CA SER A 219 -25.63 -32.75 12.29
C SER A 219 -25.13 -34.14 11.84
N ALA A 220 -24.17 -34.19 10.91
CA ALA A 220 -23.52 -35.45 10.50
C ALA A 220 -22.77 -36.13 11.67
N SER A 221 -22.18 -35.35 12.58
CA SER A 221 -21.51 -35.86 13.77
C SER A 221 -22.49 -36.38 14.84
N ARG A 222 -23.72 -35.86 14.88
CA ARG A 222 -24.79 -36.36 15.77
C ARG A 222 -25.38 -37.68 15.29
N ASP A 223 -25.57 -37.85 13.98
CA ASP A 223 -26.11 -39.09 13.41
C ASP A 223 -25.10 -40.26 13.50
N ALA A 224 -23.80 -39.99 13.62
CA ALA A 224 -22.76 -41.01 13.78
C ALA A 224 -22.61 -41.59 15.22
N LEU A 225 -23.35 -41.07 16.20
CA LEU A 225 -23.25 -41.49 17.62
C LEU A 225 -24.47 -42.28 18.13
N ILE A 226 -25.35 -42.73 17.24
CA ILE A 226 -26.48 -43.59 17.59
C ILE A 226 -26.17 -45.01 17.12
N GLU A 227 -25.25 -45.71 17.80
CA GLU A 227 -25.25 -47.17 17.87
C GLU A 227 -24.46 -47.65 19.11
N ASP A 228 -25.17 -48.42 19.94
CA ASP A 228 -24.78 -49.27 21.07
C ASP A 228 -24.39 -48.68 22.44
N ASP A 229 -25.40 -48.76 23.32
CA ASP A 229 -25.45 -49.63 24.51
C ASP A 229 -25.50 -48.99 25.91
N GLU A 230 -26.47 -49.53 26.67
CA GLU A 230 -26.90 -49.13 28.00
C GLU A 230 -25.82 -49.44 29.06
N MET A 231 -25.40 -48.43 29.84
CA MET A 231 -25.37 -48.53 31.31
C MET A 231 -25.06 -47.20 31.99
N GLU A 232 -25.74 -47.00 33.12
CA GLU A 232 -25.66 -45.87 34.04
C GLU A 232 -24.26 -45.64 34.62
N GLU A 233 -23.83 -44.37 34.76
CA GLU A 233 -23.45 -43.77 36.06
C GLU A 233 -22.91 -42.32 35.95
N ILE A 234 -23.45 -41.46 36.82
CA ILE A 234 -22.89 -40.20 37.40
C ILE A 234 -22.80 -38.94 36.49
N PRO A 235 -23.40 -37.79 36.91
CA PRO A 235 -23.34 -36.54 36.15
C PRO A 235 -21.99 -35.84 36.36
N HIS A 236 -21.01 -36.11 35.50
CA HIS A 236 -19.86 -35.23 35.39
C HIS A 236 -20.27 -33.93 34.71
N LYS A 237 -20.28 -32.83 35.49
CA LYS A 237 -20.37 -31.45 35.03
C LYS A 237 -19.39 -31.24 33.86
N ARG A 238 -19.91 -31.26 32.63
CA ARG A 238 -19.16 -30.87 31.43
C ARG A 238 -18.76 -29.41 31.61
N LYS A 239 -17.48 -29.20 31.92
CA LYS A 239 -16.85 -27.89 31.78
C LYS A 239 -17.13 -27.43 30.35
N VAL A 240 -17.79 -26.28 30.22
CA VAL A 240 -17.92 -25.53 28.97
C VAL A 240 -16.51 -25.31 28.43
N ARG A 241 -16.07 -26.22 27.56
CA ARG A 241 -14.78 -26.17 26.89
C ARG A 241 -14.94 -25.12 25.80
N ARG A 242 -14.72 -23.86 26.20
CA ARG A 242 -14.27 -22.72 25.42
C ARG A 242 -14.42 -22.90 23.89
N LYS A 243 -15.39 -22.20 23.31
CA LYS A 243 -15.56 -21.90 21.86
C LYS A 243 -14.36 -21.16 21.21
N THR A 244 -13.14 -21.37 21.70
CA THR A 244 -11.93 -20.66 21.24
C THR A 244 -11.03 -21.50 20.33
N PHE A 245 -11.40 -22.75 20.01
CA PHE A 245 -10.60 -23.60 19.11
C PHE A 245 -11.13 -23.69 17.67
N VAL A 246 -12.33 -23.16 17.39
CA VAL A 246 -12.93 -23.17 16.04
C VAL A 246 -12.74 -21.82 15.34
N SER A 247 -12.33 -20.77 16.07
CA SER A 247 -12.02 -19.47 15.47
C SER A 247 -10.82 -19.52 14.51
N ASP A 248 -9.97 -20.54 14.63
CA ASP A 248 -8.81 -20.78 13.73
C ASP A 248 -9.21 -21.53 12.44
N LEU A 249 -10.45 -22.02 12.32
CA LEU A 249 -10.97 -22.69 11.12
C LEU A 249 -11.81 -21.77 10.23
N LEU A 250 -12.12 -20.55 10.69
CA LEU A 250 -12.79 -19.54 9.88
C LEU A 250 -11.75 -18.79 9.03
N PRO A 251 -12.00 -18.52 7.73
CA PRO A 251 -11.18 -17.60 6.95
C PRO A 251 -11.09 -16.26 7.68
N SER A 252 -9.93 -15.59 7.59
CA SER A 252 -9.69 -14.27 8.19
C SER A 252 -10.91 -13.37 7.98
N THR A 253 -11.59 -13.01 9.06
CA THR A 253 -12.83 -12.20 9.01
C THR A 253 -12.63 -10.88 8.29
N ASP A 254 -11.39 -10.47 8.14
CA ASP A 254 -11.03 -9.14 7.69
C ASP A 254 -10.61 -9.09 6.22
N ARG A 255 -10.78 -10.16 5.42
CA ARG A 255 -10.33 -10.15 4.01
C ARG A 255 -11.03 -9.06 3.20
N GLU A 256 -12.35 -9.03 3.23
CA GLU A 256 -13.15 -8.04 2.50
C GLU A 256 -12.91 -6.61 3.04
N LEU A 257 -12.69 -6.49 4.35
CA LEU A 257 -12.30 -5.23 4.99
C LEU A 257 -10.91 -4.77 4.53
N ARG A 258 -9.91 -5.66 4.46
CA ARG A 258 -8.55 -5.38 3.98
C ARG A 258 -8.54 -4.91 2.53
N GLU A 259 -9.30 -5.58 1.66
CA GLU A 259 -9.46 -5.15 0.26
C GLU A 259 -10.09 -3.75 0.19
N THR A 260 -11.07 -3.45 1.04
CA THR A 260 -11.69 -2.12 1.08
C THR A 260 -10.72 -1.05 1.59
N ILE A 261 -9.94 -1.34 2.64
CA ILE A 261 -8.87 -0.47 3.15
C ILE A 261 -7.85 -0.22 2.04
N ALA A 262 -7.42 -1.27 1.33
CA ALA A 262 -6.45 -1.16 0.26
C ALA A 262 -6.92 -0.20 -0.85
N LEU A 263 -8.21 -0.26 -1.24
CA LEU A 263 -8.76 0.69 -2.21
C LEU A 263 -8.73 2.13 -1.69
N LEU A 264 -9.21 2.35 -0.47
CA LEU A 264 -9.28 3.70 0.12
C LEU A 264 -7.87 4.30 0.27
N THR A 265 -6.91 3.49 0.74
CA THR A 265 -5.53 3.92 0.83
C THR A 265 -4.93 4.18 -0.55
N ALA A 266 -5.19 3.33 -1.54
CA ALA A 266 -4.73 3.57 -2.91
C ALA A 266 -5.26 4.91 -3.45
N GLN A 267 -6.53 5.24 -3.20
CA GLN A 267 -7.11 6.52 -3.61
C GLN A 267 -6.47 7.70 -2.90
N GLN A 268 -6.24 7.60 -1.59
CA GLN A 268 -5.52 8.61 -0.83
C GLN A 268 -4.10 8.82 -1.39
N THR A 269 -3.32 7.75 -1.54
CA THR A 269 -1.95 7.80 -2.07
C THR A 269 -1.93 8.34 -3.50
N ALA A 270 -2.89 7.97 -4.35
CA ALA A 270 -2.98 8.50 -5.70
C ALA A 270 -3.19 10.02 -5.72
N LEU A 271 -4.06 10.53 -4.83
CA LEU A 271 -4.27 11.97 -4.68
C LEU A 271 -3.01 12.67 -4.14
N GLU A 272 -2.31 12.09 -3.16
CA GLU A 272 -1.04 12.62 -2.65
C GLU A 272 0.02 12.71 -3.76
N ILE A 273 0.18 11.66 -4.57
CA ILE A 273 1.10 11.68 -5.72
C ILE A 273 0.71 12.78 -6.72
N ILE A 274 -0.58 12.93 -7.04
CA ILE A 274 -1.05 13.97 -7.98
C ILE A 274 -0.80 15.37 -7.42
N VAL A 275 -1.01 15.58 -6.13
CA VAL A 275 -0.68 16.86 -5.47
C VAL A 275 0.81 17.14 -5.62
N ASN A 276 1.68 16.16 -5.34
CA ASN A 276 3.12 16.30 -5.51
C ASN A 276 3.53 16.57 -6.96
N MET A 277 2.78 16.08 -7.96
CA MET A 277 2.99 16.42 -9.37
C MET A 277 2.64 17.87 -9.71
N CYS A 278 1.70 18.46 -8.98
CA CYS A 278 1.23 19.84 -9.20
C CYS A 278 2.00 20.88 -8.38
N CYS A 279 2.63 20.47 -7.29
CA CYS A 279 3.45 21.35 -6.46
C CYS A 279 4.86 21.43 -7.04
N THR A 280 5.20 22.53 -7.71
CA THR A 280 6.60 22.84 -8.04
C THR A 280 7.32 23.32 -6.79
N GLU A 281 8.42 22.67 -6.43
CA GLU A 281 9.32 23.08 -5.33
C GLU A 281 10.10 24.38 -5.60
N ASP A 282 9.81 25.08 -6.70
CA ASP A 282 10.42 26.36 -7.01
C ASP A 282 9.46 27.48 -6.59
N PRO A 283 9.58 28.02 -5.35
CA PRO A 283 8.94 29.26 -4.98
C PRO A 283 9.75 30.38 -5.61
N SER A 284 9.64 30.58 -6.93
CA SER A 284 9.79 31.93 -7.44
C SER A 284 8.54 32.69 -7.01
N ASP A 285 8.58 33.17 -5.77
CA ASP A 285 7.58 33.97 -5.04
C ASP A 285 7.29 35.32 -5.74
N ASP A 286 7.69 35.49 -7.01
CA ASP A 286 7.74 36.75 -7.76
C ASP A 286 6.61 36.89 -8.80
N GLU A 287 5.70 35.92 -8.96
CA GLU A 287 4.58 36.03 -9.93
C GLU A 287 3.19 36.21 -9.29
N TRP A 288 3.11 36.43 -7.98
CA TRP A 288 1.90 36.97 -7.35
C TRP A 288 1.91 38.51 -7.28
N GLU A 289 2.67 39.19 -8.16
CA GLU A 289 2.50 40.62 -8.39
C GLU A 289 1.16 40.88 -9.12
N GLU A 290 0.17 41.17 -8.29
CA GLU A 290 -0.86 42.18 -8.52
C GLU A 290 -1.64 42.09 -9.84
N LEU A 291 -2.64 41.19 -9.88
CA LEU A 291 -3.86 41.47 -10.67
C LEU A 291 -4.76 42.51 -9.95
N SER A 292 -4.14 43.57 -9.42
CA SER A 292 -4.83 44.73 -8.85
C SER A 292 -4.96 45.82 -9.91
N SER A 293 -6.15 45.87 -10.52
CA SER A 293 -6.79 47.01 -11.19
C SER A 293 -6.03 47.76 -12.30
N SER A 294 -6.61 47.77 -13.51
CA SER A 294 -7.25 48.99 -14.05
C SER A 294 -7.86 48.74 -15.43
N ASP A 295 -9.05 49.31 -15.61
CA ASP A 295 -9.79 49.53 -16.85
C ASP A 295 -8.96 50.27 -17.93
N GLU A 296 -9.42 50.19 -19.18
CA GLU A 296 -9.04 50.94 -20.39
C GLU A 296 -8.29 50.20 -21.53
N SER A 297 -9.02 50.11 -22.65
CA SER A 297 -8.61 50.14 -24.07
C SER A 297 -8.25 48.85 -24.83
N ASP A 298 -9.06 48.65 -25.87
CA ASP A 298 -8.84 47.85 -27.08
C ASP A 298 -7.48 48.09 -27.74
N ALA A 299 -7.01 47.02 -28.40
CA ALA A 299 -6.29 46.99 -29.68
C ALA A 299 -4.87 46.37 -29.62
N PHE A 300 -4.72 45.29 -30.42
CA PHE A 300 -3.47 44.72 -30.93
C PHE A 300 -2.50 44.11 -29.92
N MET A 301 -2.48 42.78 -29.89
CA MET A 301 -1.28 42.03 -29.47
C MET A 301 -0.73 41.29 -30.69
N GLU A 302 0.08 42.00 -31.47
CA GLU A 302 1.07 41.42 -32.37
C GLU A 302 2.37 41.22 -31.58
N ASN A 303 2.94 40.01 -31.69
CA ASN A 303 4.35 39.67 -31.46
C ASN A 303 5.03 40.09 -30.13
N SER A 304 5.09 39.14 -29.20
CA SER A 304 6.31 38.92 -28.42
C SER A 304 6.80 37.48 -28.63
N PHE A 305 7.50 37.25 -29.73
CA PHE A 305 8.51 36.19 -29.79
C PHE A 305 9.65 36.61 -28.85
N SER A 306 9.57 36.21 -27.58
CA SER A 306 10.76 36.19 -26.73
C SER A 306 11.50 34.88 -27.00
N GLU A 307 12.63 35.01 -27.70
CA GLU A 307 13.71 34.02 -27.69
C GLU A 307 14.26 33.89 -26.25
N CYS A 308 13.59 33.07 -25.46
CA CYS A 308 14.17 32.41 -24.30
C CYS A 308 13.58 30.99 -24.33
N GLY A 309 14.42 29.97 -24.15
CA GLY A 309 13.99 28.56 -24.17
C GLY A 309 13.16 28.17 -22.93
N GLY A 310 12.13 28.95 -22.61
CA GLY A 310 11.19 28.70 -21.53
C GLY A 310 10.01 27.89 -22.07
N GLN A 311 9.81 26.70 -21.50
CA GLN A 311 8.58 25.94 -21.65
C GLN A 311 7.37 26.88 -21.48
N LEU A 312 6.41 26.82 -22.41
CA LEU A 312 5.07 27.36 -22.21
C LEU A 312 4.49 26.67 -20.97
N LEU A 313 4.57 27.34 -19.82
CA LEU A 313 4.04 26.78 -18.58
C LEU A 313 2.52 26.73 -18.70
N SER A 314 1.97 25.53 -18.53
CA SER A 314 0.55 25.32 -18.27
C SER A 314 0.13 26.16 -17.05
N PRO A 315 -1.14 26.58 -16.90
CA PRO A 315 -1.64 27.30 -15.71
C PRO A 315 -1.36 26.61 -14.36
N LEU A 316 -0.90 25.36 -14.39
CA LEU A 316 -0.55 24.53 -13.23
C LEU A 316 0.97 24.28 -13.10
N CYS A 317 1.83 25.02 -13.82
CA CYS A 317 3.30 24.83 -13.87
C CYS A 317 3.74 23.38 -14.19
N LEU A 318 2.87 22.60 -14.83
CA LEU A 318 3.13 21.20 -15.16
C LEU A 318 4.06 21.08 -16.36
N SER A 319 4.89 20.04 -16.36
CA SER A 319 5.58 19.63 -17.59
C SER A 319 4.56 19.27 -18.68
N HIS A 320 4.96 19.40 -19.94
CA HIS A 320 4.09 19.10 -21.08
C HIS A 320 3.58 17.65 -21.05
N GLU A 321 4.44 16.71 -20.64
CA GLU A 321 4.12 15.29 -20.50
C GLU A 321 3.03 15.06 -19.45
N VAL A 322 3.18 15.69 -18.28
CA VAL A 322 2.22 15.58 -17.17
C VAL A 322 0.89 16.22 -17.56
N HIS A 323 0.92 17.45 -18.11
CA HIS A 323 -0.29 18.15 -18.55
C HIS A 323 -1.07 17.36 -19.62
N THR A 324 -0.35 16.80 -20.60
CA THR A 324 -0.95 15.99 -21.67
C THR A 324 -1.61 14.74 -21.09
N ALA A 325 -0.92 14.02 -20.21
CA ALA A 325 -1.45 12.82 -19.58
C ALA A 325 -2.63 13.13 -18.64
N PHE A 326 -2.59 14.22 -17.88
CA PHE A 326 -3.73 14.69 -17.04
C PHE A 326 -4.99 14.90 -17.87
N THR A 327 -4.83 15.55 -19.03
CA THR A 327 -5.94 15.82 -19.96
C THR A 327 -6.45 14.52 -20.58
N ASN A 328 -5.56 13.64 -21.04
CA ASN A 328 -5.92 12.36 -21.65
C ASN A 328 -6.69 11.44 -20.70
N TYR A 329 -6.30 11.39 -19.43
CA TYR A 329 -6.93 10.55 -18.41
C TYR A 329 -8.05 11.26 -17.63
N LEU A 330 -8.37 12.51 -17.97
CA LEU A 330 -9.40 13.33 -17.31
C LEU A 330 -9.19 13.44 -15.79
N ILE A 331 -7.93 13.50 -15.34
CA ILE A 331 -7.57 13.49 -13.91
C ILE A 331 -8.30 14.59 -13.11
N PRO A 332 -8.37 15.86 -13.55
CA PRO A 332 -9.07 16.90 -12.79
C PRO A 332 -10.56 16.59 -12.58
N LYS A 333 -11.23 16.00 -13.58
CA LYS A 333 -12.63 15.59 -13.48
C LYS A 333 -12.80 14.49 -12.43
N LYS A 334 -11.94 13.47 -12.46
CA LYS A 334 -11.99 12.35 -11.52
C LYS A 334 -11.73 12.80 -10.08
N ILE A 335 -10.77 13.70 -9.88
CA ILE A 335 -10.51 14.32 -8.57
C ILE A 335 -11.75 15.06 -8.07
N PHE A 336 -12.36 15.88 -8.94
CA PHE A 336 -13.59 16.59 -8.58
C PHE A 336 -14.71 15.62 -8.16
N GLU A 337 -14.89 14.52 -8.89
CA GLU A 337 -15.85 13.46 -8.51
C GLU A 337 -15.52 12.82 -7.15
N LYS A 338 -14.24 12.67 -6.78
CA LYS A 338 -13.84 12.18 -5.44
C LYS A 338 -14.11 13.15 -4.30
N THR A 339 -14.35 14.44 -4.58
CA THR A 339 -14.75 15.40 -3.54
C THR A 339 -16.23 15.30 -3.17
N ALA A 340 -17.03 14.51 -3.89
CA ALA A 340 -18.42 14.29 -3.57
C ALA A 340 -18.59 13.61 -2.20
N PHE A 341 -19.72 13.89 -1.54
CA PHE A 341 -20.04 13.23 -0.29
C PHE A 341 -20.07 11.70 -0.46
N PRO A 342 -19.56 10.94 0.52
CA PRO A 342 -19.59 9.48 0.47
C PRO A 342 -21.02 8.94 0.33
N ASN A 343 -21.15 7.78 -0.32
CA ASN A 343 -22.43 7.10 -0.49
C ASN A 343 -23.09 6.85 0.88
N SER A 344 -24.28 7.43 1.10
CA SER A 344 -24.99 7.33 2.39
C SER A 344 -25.24 5.90 2.86
N THR A 345 -25.51 4.97 1.93
CA THR A 345 -25.70 3.55 2.25
C THR A 345 -24.40 2.92 2.75
N ALA A 346 -23.27 3.23 2.11
CA ALA A 346 -21.95 2.75 2.53
C ALA A 346 -21.58 3.29 3.92
N VAL A 347 -21.84 4.57 4.17
CA VAL A 347 -21.62 5.19 5.49
C VAL A 347 -22.51 4.56 6.57
N ASP A 348 -23.77 4.29 6.26
CA ASP A 348 -24.69 3.61 7.19
C ASP A 348 -24.23 2.19 7.51
N ILE A 349 -23.74 1.44 6.51
CA ILE A 349 -23.18 0.09 6.69
C ILE A 349 -21.97 0.15 7.65
N CYS A 350 -21.00 1.01 7.35
CA CYS A 350 -19.80 1.16 8.17
C CYS A 350 -20.14 1.61 9.60
N SER A 351 -21.12 2.51 9.76
CA SER A 351 -21.54 3.00 11.08
C SER A 351 -22.17 1.94 11.97
N ARG A 352 -22.88 0.97 11.36
CA ARG A 352 -23.60 -0.10 12.08
C ARG A 352 -22.73 -1.30 12.39
N SER A 353 -21.64 -1.51 11.64
CA SER A 353 -20.75 -2.65 11.79
C SER A 353 -19.50 -2.28 12.61
N PRO A 354 -19.27 -2.89 13.79
CA PRO A 354 -18.11 -2.56 14.62
C PRO A 354 -16.76 -2.72 13.93
N THR A 355 -16.62 -3.72 13.04
CA THR A 355 -15.38 -3.99 12.29
C THR A 355 -15.15 -2.98 11.17
N TRP A 356 -16.21 -2.49 10.52
CA TRP A 356 -16.13 -1.54 9.40
C TRP A 356 -16.16 -0.08 9.82
N LYS A 357 -16.51 0.20 11.09
CA LYS A 357 -16.57 1.55 11.63
C LYS A 357 -15.26 2.32 11.47
N SER A 358 -14.13 1.62 11.43
CA SER A 358 -12.80 2.18 11.22
C SER A 358 -12.60 2.85 9.87
N LEU A 359 -13.46 2.58 8.87
CA LEU A 359 -13.41 3.19 7.53
C LEU A 359 -14.00 4.61 7.50
N ILE A 360 -14.80 4.99 8.50
CA ILE A 360 -15.31 6.35 8.66
C ILE A 360 -14.31 7.07 9.56
N ARG A 361 -13.34 7.77 8.98
CA ARG A 361 -12.38 8.62 9.70
C ARG A 361 -12.59 10.07 9.38
#